data_AF-A0A359FZV4-F1
#
_entry.id   AF-A0A359FZV4-F1
#
_cell.length_a   1.000
_cell.length_b   1.000
_cell.length_c   1.000
_cell.angle_alpha   90.00
_cell.angle_beta   90.00
_cell.angle_gamma   90.00
#
_symmetry.space_group_name_H-M   'P 1'
#
loop_
_entity.id
_entity.type
_entity.pdbx_description
1 polymer ?
#
loop_
_entity_poly.entity_id
_entity_poly.type
_entity_poly.pdbx_seq_one_letter_code
_entity_poly.pdbx_strand_id
1 'polypeptide(L)' 'MIKIHSIESLGTFDGPGIRLVFFLQGCNFKCLYCANPDTINYSGGKEYEAEDLLQMAVRQRPFFGKRGGV' A
#
# COMPACT_ATOMS: atom_id res chain seq x y z
N MET A 1 -2.79 -13.79 6.01
CA MET A 1 -1.64 -13.50 5.11
C MET A 1 -2.02 -12.74 3.84
N ILE A 2 -1.66 -11.46 3.76
CA ILE A 2 -1.74 -10.57 2.59
C ILE A 2 -0.33 -10.41 2.01
N LYS A 3 -0.17 -10.50 0.69
CA LYS A 3 1.12 -10.30 0.01
C LYS A 3 1.29 -8.84 -0.39
N ILE A 4 2.33 -8.20 0.14
CA ILE A 4 2.66 -6.80 -0.11
C ILE A 4 3.95 -6.73 -0.93
N HIS A 5 3.90 -6.05 -2.06
CA HIS A 5 5.07 -5.73 -2.89
C HIS A 5 5.95 -4.69 -2.20
N SER A 6 5.36 -3.54 -1.86
CA SER A 6 6.05 -2.43 -1.22
C SER A 6 5.10 -1.61 -0.34
N ILE A 7 5.68 -0.85 0.59
CA ILE A 7 4.96 0.02 1.52
C ILE A 7 5.58 1.41 1.39
N GLU A 8 4.76 2.40 1.09
CA GLU A 8 5.17 3.80 1.03
C GLU A 8 4.56 4.58 2.20
N SER A 9 5.42 5.06 3.09
CA SER A 9 5.02 5.96 4.16
C SER A 9 5.11 7.41 3.71
N LEU A 10 4.16 8.23 4.16
CA LEU A 10 4.11 9.66 3.89
C LEU A 10 3.94 10.02 2.40
N GLY A 11 3.32 9.14 1.62
CA GLY A 11 3.03 9.36 0.20
C GLY A 11 2.10 10.57 -0.01
N THR A 12 2.36 11.34 -1.06
CA THR A 12 1.62 12.57 -1.39
C THR A 12 1.05 12.58 -2.81
N PHE A 13 1.35 11.56 -3.61
CA PHE A 13 0.93 11.45 -5.01
C PHE A 13 -0.31 10.55 -5.18
N ASP A 14 -0.59 9.65 -4.23
CA ASP A 14 -1.73 8.72 -4.26
C ASP A 14 -3.02 9.33 -3.69
N GLY A 15 -3.17 10.65 -3.81
CA GLY A 15 -4.36 11.43 -3.49
C GLY A 15 -4.10 12.62 -2.55
N PRO A 16 -5.16 13.31 -2.06
CA PRO A 16 -5.02 14.48 -1.19
C PRO A 16 -4.45 14.16 0.20
N GLY A 17 -3.48 14.95 0.67
CA GLY A 17 -2.86 14.80 2.01
C GLY A 17 -1.74 13.76 2.04
N ILE A 18 -1.37 13.35 3.26
CA ILE A 18 -0.33 12.35 3.51
C ILE A 18 -0.97 10.97 3.66
N ARG A 19 -0.43 9.94 2.99
CA ARG A 19 -0.92 8.56 3.06
C ARG A 19 0.16 7.55 3.46
N LEU A 20 -0.31 6.48 4.09
CA LEU A 20 0.36 5.18 4.07
C LEU A 20 -0.24 4.36 2.93
N VAL A 21 0.57 3.98 1.95
CA VAL A 21 0.12 3.20 0.80
C VAL A 21 0.74 1.81 0.87
N PHE A 22 -0.10 0.79 0.79
CA PHE A 22 0.31 -0.60 0.67
C PHE A 22 0.11 -1.05 -0.77
N PHE A 23 1.20 -1.30 -1.50
CA PHE A 23 1.12 -1.87 -2.84
C PHE A 23 1.06 -3.39 -2.72
N LEU A 24 -0.08 -3.98 -3.07
CA LEU A 24 -0.30 -5.43 -2.99
C LEU A 24 0.39 -6.15 -4.17
N GLN A 25 0.79 -7.40 -3.95
CA GLN A 25 1.31 -8.26 -5.02
C GLN A 25 0.17 -8.96 -5.77
N GLY A 26 0.18 -8.89 -7.09
CA GLY A 26 -0.76 -9.56 -8.00
C GLY A 26 -1.70 -8.59 -8.69
N CYS A 27 -1.80 -8.69 -10.03
CA CYS A 27 -2.79 -7.94 -10.82
C CYS A 27 -3.24 -8.77 -12.03
N ASN A 28 -4.55 -8.87 -12.24
CA ASN A 28 -5.11 -9.61 -13.38
C ASN A 28 -4.98 -8.88 -14.72
N PHE A 29 -4.60 -7.60 -14.70
CA PHE A 29 -4.47 -6.78 -15.90
C PHE A 29 -3.03 -6.71 -16.38
N LYS A 30 -2.86 -6.58 -17.71
CA LYS A 30 -1.57 -6.37 -18.39
C LYS A 30 -1.61 -5.08 -19.19
N CYS A 31 -1.88 -3.98 -18.50
CA CYS A 31 -1.98 -2.65 -19.12
C CYS A 31 -0.69 -2.32 -19.89
N LEU A 32 -0.80 -1.76 -21.10
CA LEU A 32 0.35 -1.39 -21.94
C LEU A 32 1.28 -0.36 -21.28
N TYR A 33 0.73 0.49 -20.42
CA TYR A 33 1.42 1.54 -19.68
C TYR A 33 1.26 1.33 -18.16
N CYS A 34 1.41 0.08 -17.71
CA CYS A 34 1.37 -0.25 -16.29
C CYS A 34 2.47 0.53 -15.53
N ALA A 35 2.09 1.24 -14.48
CA ALA A 35 3.05 1.96 -13.63
C ALA A 35 3.88 1.01 -12.74
N ASN A 36 3.34 -0.17 -12.42
CA ASN A 36 3.95 -1.16 -11.52
C ASN A 36 3.93 -2.57 -12.15
N PRO A 37 4.66 -2.81 -13.26
CA PRO A 37 4.61 -4.07 -13.99
C PRO A 37 5.14 -5.28 -13.20
N ASP A 38 6.01 -5.04 -12.22
CA ASP A 38 6.51 -5.99 -11.23
C ASP A 38 5.41 -6.58 -10.31
N THR A 39 4.32 -5.84 -10.09
CA THR A 39 3.16 -6.32 -9.31
C THR A 39 2.24 -7.27 -10.08
N ILE A 40 2.39 -7.42 -11.40
CA ILE A 40 1.45 -8.21 -12.22
C ILE A 40 1.46 -9.69 -11.83
N ASN A 41 2.63 -10.25 -11.56
CA ASN A 41 2.74 -11.65 -11.14
C ASN A 41 2.17 -11.84 -9.72
N TYR A 42 1.48 -12.95 -9.47
CA TYR A 42 1.00 -13.32 -8.14
C TYR A 42 2.08 -13.96 -7.25
N SER A 43 3.23 -14.31 -7.82
CA SER A 43 4.42 -14.74 -7.08
C SER A 43 5.21 -13.53 -6.58
N GLY A 44 5.87 -13.67 -5.42
CA GLY A 44 6.65 -12.61 -4.80
C GLY A 44 5.87 -11.89 -3.70
N GLY A 45 6.31 -10.66 -3.41
CA GLY A 45 5.86 -9.91 -2.24
C GLY A 45 6.31 -10.53 -0.92
N LYS A 46 6.11 -9.78 0.16
CA LYS A 46 6.27 -10.26 1.54
C LYS A 46 4.89 -10.49 2.14
N GLU A 47 4.75 -11.58 2.88
CA GLU A 47 3.51 -11.92 3.58
C GLU A 47 3.41 -11.18 4.90
N TYR A 48 2.23 -10.62 5.16
CA TYR A 48 1.88 -9.92 6.39
C TYR A 48 0.54 -10.43 6.90
N GLU A 49 0.35 -10.45 8.22
CA GLU A 49 -1.00 -10.55 8.75
C GLU A 49 -1.74 -9.22 8.63
N ALA A 50 -3.06 -9.29 8.44
CA ALA A 50 -3.87 -8.09 8.26
C ALA A 50 -3.78 -7.17 9.49
N GLU A 51 -3.69 -7.76 10.68
CA GLU A 51 -3.53 -7.01 11.92
C GLU A 51 -2.22 -6.23 11.95
N ASP A 52 -1.11 -6.80 11.46
CA ASP A 52 0.18 -6.08 11.41
C ASP A 52 0.09 -4.84 10.52
N LEU A 53 -0.55 -4.96 9.36
CA LEU A 53 -0.75 -3.84 8.43
C LEU A 53 -1.66 -2.77 9.03
N LEU A 54 -2.73 -3.17 9.73
CA LEU A 54 -3.62 -2.25 10.45
C LEU A 54 -2.86 -1.49 11.54
N GLN A 55 -2.05 -2.19 12.34
CA GLN A 55 -1.23 -1.56 13.37
C GLN A 55 -0.20 -0.58 12.77
N MET A 56 0.37 -0.88 11.60
CA MET A 56 1.22 0.06 10.87
C MET A 56 0.45 1.34 10.49
N ALA A 57 -0.78 1.21 9.99
CA ALA A 57 -1.61 2.36 9.63
C ALA A 57 -2.02 3.19 10.86
N VAL A 58 -2.46 2.54 11.93
CA VAL A 58 -2.83 3.20 13.20
C VAL A 58 -1.66 4.03 13.77
N ARG A 59 -0.43 3.53 13.69
CA ARG A 59 0.77 4.27 14.14
C ARG A 59 1.04 5.55 13.35
N GLN A 60 0.54 5.65 12.12
CA GLN A 60 0.70 6.85 11.28
C GLN A 60 -0.41 7.89 11.46
N ARG A 61 -1.43 7.61 12.28
CA ARG A 61 -2.53 8.55 12.58
C ARG A 61 -2.07 9.97 12.95
N PRO A 62 -0.97 10.21 13.70
CA PRO A 62 -0.50 11.56 13.98
C PRO A 62 -0.19 12.41 12.74
N PHE A 63 0.13 11.77 11.60
CA PHE A 63 0.50 12.45 10.34
C PHE A 63 -0.70 12.76 9.43
N PHE A 64 -1.87 12.16 9.67
CA PHE A 64 -3.03 12.30 8.78
C PHE A 64 -3.86 13.57 9.06
N GLY A 65 -3.54 14.30 10.12
CA GLY A 65 -4.21 15.54 10.49
C GLY A 65 -5.65 15.35 10.97
N LYS A 66 -6.33 16.46 11.28
CA LYS A 66 -7.66 16.44 11.94
C LYS A 66 -8.80 15.84 11.11
N ARG A 67 -8.65 15.80 9.79
CA ARG A 67 -9.66 15.28 8.83
C ARG A 67 -9.26 13.96 8.18
N GLY A 68 -8.07 13.45 8.50
CA GLY A 68 -7.61 12.15 8.00
C GLY A 68 -8.05 11.00 8.90
N GLY A 69 -7.66 9.77 8.53
CA GLY A 69 -8.07 8.57 9.24
C GLY A 69 -7.29 7.34 8.83
N VAL A 70 -7.64 6.22 9.48
CA VAL A 70 -7.24 4.85 9.17
C VAL A 70 -8.51 4.06 8.92
#